data_AF-A0A1Y2LWS3-F1
#
_entry.id   AF-A0A1Y2LWS3-F1
#
_cell.length_a   1.000
_cell.length_b   1.000
_cell.length_c   1.000
_cell.angle_alpha   90.00
_cell.angle_beta   90.00
_cell.angle_gamma   90.00
#
_symmetry.space_group_name_H-M   'P 1'
#
loop_
_entity.id
_entity.type
_entity.pdbx_description
1 polymer ?
#
loop_
_entity_poly.entity_id
_entity_poly.type
_entity_poly.pdbx_seq_one_letter_code
_entity_poly.pdbx_strand_id
1 'polypeptide(L)'
;MQRTSDAPSLPSNHSSNILSSAQVTYMAPTSNATSVAPYPTTSNGSSTYLAPISTGNAGSGSCAPYRLERIKHQGVASFNPNPKSYTIFRNVKDFGAVGDGVADDTAAIQKAVTEGNRCGPSACESTTTMPTIVYFPKGTYRIPSSIIDY
;
A
#
# COMPACT_ATOMS: atom_id res chain seq x y z
N MET A 1 -32.23 -27.90 -31.27
CA MET A 1 -31.34 -28.88 -30.61
C MET A 1 -30.94 -28.29 -29.26
N GLN A 2 -31.70 -28.64 -28.21
CA GLN A 2 -31.37 -28.32 -26.83
C GLN A 2 -30.03 -28.97 -26.45
N ARG A 3 -29.13 -28.21 -25.81
CA ARG A 3 -28.14 -28.77 -24.90
C ARG A 3 -28.47 -28.29 -23.51
N THR A 4 -28.65 -29.27 -22.65
CA THR A 4 -29.15 -29.24 -21.30
C THR A 4 -28.21 -28.49 -20.37
N SER A 5 -28.82 -27.68 -19.52
CA SER A 5 -28.27 -27.14 -18.27
C SER A 5 -28.15 -28.26 -17.25
N ASP A 6 -26.94 -28.58 -16.78
CA ASP A 6 -26.72 -29.34 -15.54
C ASP A 6 -25.35 -28.97 -14.97
N ALA A 7 -25.32 -28.01 -14.04
CA ALA A 7 -24.17 -27.77 -13.17
C ALA A 7 -24.39 -28.55 -11.86
N PRO A 8 -23.42 -29.32 -11.37
CA PRO A 8 -23.57 -30.09 -10.13
C PRO A 8 -23.63 -29.14 -8.92
N SER A 9 -24.69 -29.28 -8.13
CA SER A 9 -24.89 -28.58 -6.84
C SER A 9 -23.84 -28.99 -5.81
N LEU A 10 -23.15 -28.03 -5.21
CA LEU A 10 -22.30 -28.24 -4.02
C LEU A 10 -23.17 -28.28 -2.75
N PRO A 11 -22.89 -29.17 -1.78
CA PRO A 11 -23.73 -29.35 -0.60
C PRO A 11 -23.60 -28.18 0.39
N SER A 12 -24.73 -27.78 0.98
CA SER A 12 -24.77 -26.85 2.10
C SER A 12 -24.25 -27.51 3.36
N ASN A 13 -23.33 -26.86 4.07
CA ASN A 13 -23.10 -27.15 5.48
C ASN A 13 -23.13 -25.86 6.29
N HIS A 14 -24.27 -25.65 6.95
CA HIS A 14 -24.35 -24.83 8.15
C HIS A 14 -23.66 -25.59 9.29
N SER A 15 -22.76 -24.93 10.00
CA SER A 15 -22.52 -25.19 11.43
C SER A 15 -21.81 -23.98 12.04
N SER A 16 -22.59 -23.21 12.78
CA SER A 16 -22.13 -22.24 13.75
C SER A 16 -21.32 -22.97 14.82
N ASN A 17 -20.13 -22.46 15.17
CA ASN A 17 -19.53 -22.74 16.46
C ASN A 17 -18.92 -21.45 17.02
N ILE A 18 -19.62 -20.91 18.00
CA ILE A 18 -19.15 -19.89 18.94
C ILE A 18 -18.62 -20.65 20.14
N LEU A 19 -17.38 -20.38 20.54
CA LEU A 19 -16.67 -20.66 21.81
C LEU A 19 -15.21 -20.26 21.52
N SER A 20 -14.39 -19.62 22.35
CA SER A 20 -14.44 -19.21 23.74
C SER A 20 -13.28 -18.22 23.92
N SER A 21 -13.36 -17.33 24.91
CA SER A 21 -12.36 -16.31 25.24
C SER A 21 -10.95 -16.88 25.45
N ALA A 22 -9.97 -16.33 24.73
CA ALA A 22 -8.57 -16.36 25.13
C ALA A 22 -8.07 -14.92 25.22
N GLN A 23 -7.88 -14.43 26.45
CA GLN A 23 -7.18 -13.18 26.67
C GLN A 23 -5.70 -13.42 26.34
N VAL A 24 -5.22 -12.83 25.24
CA VAL A 24 -3.78 -12.78 24.96
C VAL A 24 -3.25 -11.51 25.62
N THR A 25 -2.60 -11.67 26.76
CA THR A 25 -1.83 -10.60 27.40
C THR A 25 -0.63 -10.28 26.52
N TYR A 26 -0.69 -9.17 25.79
CA TYR A 26 0.46 -8.65 25.05
C TYR A 26 1.46 -8.05 26.05
N MET A 27 2.59 -8.74 26.25
CA MET A 27 3.80 -8.15 26.84
C MET A 27 4.45 -7.28 25.76
N ALA A 28 4.53 -5.97 26.00
CA ALA A 28 5.26 -5.05 25.12
C ALA A 28 6.77 -5.37 25.17
N PRO A 29 7.47 -5.52 24.04
CA PRO A 29 8.93 -5.51 24.07
C PRO A 29 9.40 -4.05 24.23
N THR A 30 10.06 -3.78 25.35
CA THR A 30 10.81 -2.54 25.54
C THR A 30 12.08 -2.56 24.72
N SER A 31 12.24 -1.49 23.94
CA SER A 31 13.47 -0.84 23.48
C SER A 31 14.31 -1.41 22.32
N ASN A 32 14.67 -0.44 21.47
CA ASN A 32 15.81 -0.33 20.55
C ASN A 32 15.75 -1.07 19.22
N ALA A 33 15.03 -0.47 18.26
CA ALA A 33 15.28 -0.67 16.85
C ALA A 33 16.55 0.09 16.43
N THR A 34 17.72 -0.56 16.49
CA THR A 34 18.89 -0.14 15.71
C THR A 34 18.66 -0.52 14.24
N SER A 35 18.29 0.46 13.43
CA SER A 35 18.21 0.30 11.97
C SER A 35 19.62 0.18 11.40
N VAL A 36 20.09 -1.04 11.13
CA VAL A 36 21.29 -1.25 10.32
C VAL A 36 20.84 -1.36 8.86
N ALA A 37 21.15 -0.36 8.05
CA ALA A 37 20.90 -0.41 6.60
C ALA A 37 21.83 -1.45 5.93
N PRO A 38 21.35 -2.32 5.04
CA PRO A 38 22.16 -3.36 4.43
C PRO A 38 22.78 -2.86 3.11
N TYR A 39 23.80 -2.00 3.18
CA TYR A 39 24.69 -1.79 2.03
C TYR A 39 26.14 -1.58 2.51
N PRO A 40 27.14 -2.14 1.80
CA PRO A 40 28.52 -2.08 2.23
C PRO A 40 29.08 -0.68 2.00
N THR A 41 29.50 0.00 3.07
CA THR A 41 30.35 1.19 2.96
C THR A 41 31.81 0.76 2.98
N THR A 42 32.53 1.07 1.91
CA THR A 42 33.97 0.88 1.82
C THR A 42 34.67 1.62 2.96
N SER A 43 35.42 0.86 3.76
CA SER A 43 36.22 1.37 4.87
C SER A 43 37.45 2.12 4.34
N ASN A 44 37.66 3.35 4.80
CA ASN A 44 39.00 3.93 4.87
C ASN A 44 39.05 5.04 5.94
N GLY A 45 39.93 4.87 6.93
CA GLY A 45 40.55 5.98 7.64
C GLY A 45 40.21 6.13 9.12
N SER A 46 41.17 5.68 9.96
CA SER A 46 41.40 5.95 11.38
C SER A 46 40.58 7.03 12.11
N SER A 47 40.01 6.57 13.22
CA SER A 47 39.54 7.35 14.36
C SER A 47 40.60 8.29 14.94
N THR A 48 40.27 9.58 15.06
CA THR A 48 40.77 10.46 16.10
C THR A 48 39.58 11.25 16.67
N TYR A 49 39.39 11.15 17.99
CA TYR A 49 38.29 11.78 18.72
C TYR A 49 38.50 13.30 18.77
N LEU A 50 37.57 14.08 18.19
CA LEU A 50 37.48 15.52 18.40
C LEU A 50 36.02 15.91 18.69
N ALA A 51 35.84 16.77 19.71
CA ALA A 51 34.59 17.24 20.30
C ALA A 51 33.59 17.85 19.29
N PRO A 52 32.29 17.99 19.64
CA PRO A 52 31.28 18.42 18.67
C PRO A 52 31.45 19.90 18.32
N ILE A 53 31.80 20.18 17.06
CA ILE A 53 31.64 21.49 16.46
C ILE A 53 30.15 21.68 16.16
N SER A 54 29.47 22.41 17.03
CA SER A 54 28.26 23.14 16.64
C SER A 54 28.71 24.35 15.84
N THR A 55 28.55 24.31 14.52
CA THR A 55 28.17 25.43 13.65
C THR A 55 28.21 24.98 12.21
N GLY A 56 27.02 24.78 11.67
CA GLY A 56 26.81 24.45 10.28
C GLY A 56 25.35 24.13 10.14
N ASN A 57 24.54 25.14 9.86
CA ASN A 57 23.20 24.98 9.35
C ASN A 57 23.30 24.27 7.99
N ALA A 58 23.57 22.96 8.02
CA ALA A 58 23.30 22.07 6.93
C ALA A 58 21.78 22.05 6.84
N GLY A 59 21.25 22.96 6.03
CA GLY A 59 19.85 22.96 5.64
C GLY A 59 19.49 21.52 5.36
N SER A 60 18.59 21.00 6.19
CA SER A 60 18.10 19.63 6.16
C SER A 60 17.95 19.24 4.69
N GLY A 61 18.73 18.25 4.22
CA GLY A 61 18.64 17.78 2.85
C GLY A 61 17.16 17.59 2.54
N SER A 62 16.63 18.47 1.69
CA SER A 62 15.21 18.79 1.69
C SER A 62 14.41 17.52 1.59
N CYS A 63 13.58 17.25 2.60
CA CYS A 63 12.58 16.19 2.64
C CYS A 63 11.46 16.44 1.63
N ALA A 64 11.80 16.95 0.44
CA ALA A 64 10.87 17.15 -0.64
C ALA A 64 10.35 15.77 -1.06
N PRO A 65 9.02 15.61 -1.19
CA PRO A 65 8.47 14.37 -1.70
C PRO A 65 8.97 14.15 -3.13
N TYR A 66 8.98 12.88 -3.55
CA TYR A 66 9.30 12.54 -4.93
C TYR A 66 8.41 13.34 -5.89
N ARG A 67 8.95 13.73 -7.05
CA ARG A 67 8.27 14.62 -8.01
C ARG A 67 6.84 14.15 -8.31
N LEU A 68 6.64 12.84 -8.45
CA LEU A 68 5.34 12.26 -8.77
C LEU A 68 4.28 12.57 -7.71
N GLU A 69 4.63 12.85 -6.46
CA GLU A 69 3.64 13.19 -5.41
C GLU A 69 2.92 14.51 -5.64
N ARG A 70 3.59 15.49 -6.29
CA ARG A 70 3.12 16.88 -6.36
C ARG A 70 2.94 17.42 -7.76
N ILE A 71 3.36 16.69 -8.80
CA ILE A 71 3.05 17.12 -10.16
C ILE A 71 1.55 17.18 -10.35
N LYS A 72 1.09 18.15 -11.15
CA LYS A 72 -0.33 18.20 -11.49
C LYS A 72 -0.72 16.91 -12.20
N HIS A 73 -1.65 16.17 -11.62
CA HIS A 73 -2.16 14.93 -12.19
C HIS A 73 -3.22 15.25 -13.25
N GLN A 74 -2.81 15.24 -14.52
CA GLN A 74 -3.66 15.58 -15.67
C GLN A 74 -3.88 14.39 -16.61
N GLY A 75 -3.59 13.17 -16.15
CA GLY A 75 -3.79 11.96 -16.93
C GLY A 75 -5.28 11.71 -17.20
N VAL A 76 -5.59 11.26 -18.42
CA VAL A 76 -6.95 10.91 -18.85
C VAL A 76 -6.91 9.55 -19.51
N ALA A 77 -7.87 8.69 -19.17
CA ALA A 77 -8.05 7.40 -19.82
C ALA A 77 -9.02 7.59 -21.00
N SER A 78 -8.51 8.04 -22.15
CA SER A 78 -9.32 8.55 -23.27
C SER A 78 -10.39 7.58 -23.79
N PHE A 79 -10.19 6.27 -23.62
CA PHE A 79 -11.10 5.22 -24.06
C PHE A 79 -11.89 4.58 -22.91
N ASN A 80 -11.78 5.10 -21.69
CA ASN A 80 -12.68 4.74 -20.60
C ASN A 80 -14.09 5.25 -20.93
N PRO A 81 -15.18 4.52 -20.59
CA PRO A 81 -16.54 5.02 -20.76
C PRO A 81 -16.82 6.35 -20.05
N ASN A 82 -16.10 6.65 -18.96
CA ASN A 82 -16.25 7.86 -18.15
C ASN A 82 -14.90 8.58 -17.98
N PRO A 83 -14.30 9.12 -19.06
CA PRO A 83 -12.90 9.56 -19.05
C PRO A 83 -12.65 10.79 -18.16
N LYS A 84 -13.68 11.61 -17.93
CA LYS A 84 -13.59 12.83 -17.10
C LYS A 84 -13.62 12.55 -15.59
N SER A 85 -14.24 11.45 -15.18
CA SER A 85 -14.40 11.09 -13.76
C SER A 85 -13.51 9.92 -13.34
N TYR A 86 -12.87 9.24 -14.29
CA TYR A 86 -11.96 8.14 -13.98
C TYR A 86 -10.62 8.66 -13.45
N THR A 87 -10.30 8.30 -12.21
CA THR A 87 -9.07 8.72 -11.54
C THR A 87 -7.92 7.74 -11.81
N ILE A 88 -6.91 8.17 -12.55
CA ILE A 88 -5.71 7.35 -12.84
C ILE A 88 -4.74 7.37 -11.67
N PHE A 89 -4.38 8.56 -11.19
CA PHE A 89 -3.40 8.72 -10.11
C PHE A 89 -4.09 8.71 -8.75
N ARG A 90 -3.65 7.85 -7.85
CA ARG A 90 -4.30 7.59 -6.57
C ARG A 90 -3.25 7.57 -5.47
N ASN A 91 -3.24 8.57 -4.61
CA ASN A 91 -2.40 8.59 -3.43
C ASN A 91 -3.11 7.82 -2.31
N VAL A 92 -2.49 6.76 -1.77
CA VAL A 92 -3.11 5.91 -0.73
C VAL A 92 -3.59 6.70 0.50
N LYS A 93 -2.98 7.85 0.80
CA LYS A 93 -3.42 8.72 1.91
C LYS A 93 -4.76 9.40 1.65
N ASP A 94 -5.12 9.65 0.39
CA ASP A 94 -6.46 10.17 0.03
C ASP A 94 -7.56 9.12 0.27
N PHE A 95 -7.18 7.83 0.38
CA PHE A 95 -8.07 6.70 0.68
C PHE A 95 -8.04 6.29 2.16
N GLY A 96 -7.30 7.04 3.01
CA GLY A 96 -7.27 6.86 4.45
C GLY A 96 -6.08 6.08 5.00
N ALA A 97 -5.04 5.79 4.19
CA ALA A 97 -3.83 5.17 4.71
C ALA A 97 -3.07 6.15 5.61
N VAL A 98 -2.61 5.67 6.77
CA VAL A 98 -1.90 6.47 7.77
C VAL A 98 -0.40 6.48 7.46
N GLY A 99 0.18 5.30 7.26
CA GLY A 99 1.62 5.15 7.00
C GLY A 99 2.51 5.38 8.22
N ASP A 100 2.02 5.08 9.43
CA ASP A 100 2.76 5.19 10.71
C ASP A 100 3.40 3.87 11.19
N GLY A 101 3.16 2.77 10.48
CA GLY A 101 3.64 1.43 10.80
C GLY A 101 2.81 0.68 11.85
N VAL A 102 1.75 1.28 12.37
CA VAL A 102 0.90 0.74 13.43
C VAL A 102 -0.52 0.51 12.92
N ALA A 103 -1.12 1.51 12.29
CA ALA A 103 -2.46 1.41 11.71
C ALA A 103 -2.52 0.34 10.62
N ASP A 104 -3.61 -0.41 10.56
CA ASP A 104 -3.86 -1.33 9.46
C ASP A 104 -4.30 -0.56 8.21
N ASP A 105 -3.39 -0.41 7.25
CA ASP A 105 -3.61 0.38 6.04
C ASP A 105 -4.20 -0.46 4.89
N THR A 106 -4.45 -1.76 5.10
CA THR A 106 -4.86 -2.70 4.05
C THR A 106 -6.12 -2.22 3.31
N ALA A 107 -7.15 -1.82 4.04
CA ALA A 107 -8.42 -1.41 3.45
C ALA A 107 -8.29 -0.12 2.63
N ALA A 108 -7.48 0.83 3.08
CA ALA A 108 -7.24 2.09 2.36
C ALA A 108 -6.46 1.83 1.06
N ILE A 109 -5.41 1.01 1.13
CA ILE A 109 -4.61 0.64 -0.04
C ILE A 109 -5.45 -0.16 -1.04
N GLN A 110 -6.24 -1.13 -0.56
CA GLN A 110 -7.10 -1.93 -1.44
C GLN A 110 -8.14 -1.06 -2.15
N LYS A 111 -8.72 -0.07 -1.48
CA LYS A 111 -9.62 0.92 -2.11
C LYS A 111 -8.90 1.73 -3.19
N ALA A 112 -7.69 2.20 -2.92
CA ALA A 112 -6.89 2.91 -3.93
C ALA A 112 -6.65 2.04 -5.17
N VAL A 113 -6.38 0.75 -4.98
CA VAL A 113 -6.21 -0.19 -6.11
C VAL A 113 -7.50 -0.37 -6.92
N THR A 114 -8.66 -0.51 -6.28
CA THR A 114 -9.89 -0.98 -6.94
C THR A 114 -10.86 0.11 -7.38
N GLU A 115 -10.65 1.35 -6.93
CA GLU A 115 -11.48 2.51 -7.27
C GLU A 115 -11.73 2.61 -8.79
N GLY A 116 -12.92 3.10 -9.19
CA GLY A 116 -13.24 3.33 -10.60
C GLY A 116 -13.65 2.09 -11.40
N ASN A 117 -14.19 1.05 -10.75
CA ASN A 117 -14.75 -0.17 -11.37
C ASN A 117 -13.78 -0.90 -12.32
N ARG A 118 -12.52 -1.05 -11.91
CA ARG A 118 -11.44 -1.66 -12.70
C ARG A 118 -11.74 -3.09 -13.18
N CYS A 119 -10.85 -3.60 -14.03
CA CYS A 119 -10.95 -4.94 -14.59
C CYS A 119 -10.63 -6.02 -13.56
N GLY A 120 -11.62 -6.36 -12.73
CA GLY A 120 -11.51 -7.43 -11.76
C GLY A 120 -11.64 -8.83 -12.35
N PRO A 121 -11.18 -9.86 -11.63
CA PRO A 121 -11.16 -11.25 -12.11
C PRO A 121 -12.52 -11.80 -12.56
N SER A 122 -13.63 -11.26 -12.04
CA SER A 122 -14.99 -11.66 -12.42
C SER A 122 -15.64 -10.73 -13.45
N ALA A 123 -15.00 -9.62 -13.81
CA ALA A 123 -15.56 -8.58 -14.66
C ALA A 123 -14.98 -8.58 -16.09
N CYS A 124 -13.68 -8.86 -16.24
CA CYS A 124 -13.04 -8.99 -17.55
C CYS A 124 -11.69 -9.72 -17.49
N GLU A 125 -11.22 -10.16 -18.67
CA GLU A 125 -9.93 -10.84 -18.85
C GLU A 125 -8.75 -9.85 -18.92
N SER A 126 -8.96 -8.69 -19.54
CA SER A 126 -7.93 -7.67 -19.71
C SER A 126 -8.53 -6.30 -20.04
N THR A 127 -7.78 -5.23 -19.77
CA THR A 127 -8.15 -3.87 -20.16
C THR A 127 -6.91 -3.00 -20.43
N THR A 128 -7.07 -2.03 -21.32
CA THR A 128 -6.15 -0.90 -21.52
C THR A 128 -6.83 0.44 -21.24
N THR A 129 -8.12 0.44 -20.94
CA THR A 129 -8.95 1.65 -20.76
C THR A 129 -9.18 2.02 -19.30
N MET A 130 -8.66 1.22 -18.37
CA MET A 130 -8.76 1.44 -16.91
C MET A 130 -7.38 1.41 -16.23
N PRO A 131 -6.42 2.26 -16.67
CA PRO A 131 -5.09 2.29 -16.10
C PRO A 131 -5.10 2.89 -14.69
N THR A 132 -4.17 2.48 -13.83
CA THR A 132 -4.07 3.02 -12.47
C THR A 132 -2.61 3.18 -12.05
N ILE A 133 -2.31 4.28 -11.36
CA ILE A 133 -1.05 4.52 -10.65
C ILE A 133 -1.41 4.68 -9.16
N VAL A 134 -1.09 3.67 -8.36
CA VAL A 134 -1.21 3.75 -6.89
C VAL A 134 0.11 4.28 -6.32
N TYR A 135 0.07 5.46 -5.71
CA TYR A 135 1.23 6.14 -5.16
C TYR A 135 1.26 6.04 -3.64
N PHE A 136 2.43 5.70 -3.11
CA PHE A 136 2.71 5.63 -1.68
C PHE A 136 3.64 6.80 -1.31
N PRO A 137 3.14 7.83 -0.60
CA PRO A 137 4.00 8.81 0.03
C PRO A 137 4.93 8.15 1.05
N LYS A 138 5.99 8.87 1.46
CA LYS A 138 6.83 8.44 2.57
C LYS A 138 5.98 8.00 3.77
N GLY A 139 6.29 6.83 4.30
CA GLY A 139 5.63 6.24 5.47
C GLY A 139 6.01 4.77 5.62
N THR A 140 5.52 4.15 6.69
CA THR A 140 5.57 2.71 6.91
C THR A 140 4.13 2.20 6.91
N TYR A 141 3.76 1.35 5.97
CA TYR A 141 2.38 0.89 5.83
C TYR A 141 2.28 -0.54 6.33
N ARG A 142 1.46 -0.77 7.37
CA ARG A 142 1.25 -2.11 7.91
C ARG A 142 0.11 -2.78 7.15
N ILE A 143 0.41 -3.96 6.60
CA ILE A 143 -0.47 -4.71 5.70
C ILE A 143 -0.51 -6.17 6.17
N PRO A 144 -1.40 -6.53 7.12
CA PRO A 144 -1.49 -7.89 7.65
C PRO A 144 -2.15 -8.91 6.70
N SER A 145 -2.72 -8.48 5.56
CA SER A 145 -3.34 -9.36 4.57
C SER A 145 -3.05 -8.91 3.14
N SER A 146 -3.23 -9.81 2.17
CA SER A 146 -2.86 -9.56 0.77
C SER A 146 -3.59 -8.35 0.16
N ILE A 147 -2.84 -7.56 -0.61
CA ILE A 147 -3.40 -6.60 -1.56
C ILE A 147 -3.60 -7.31 -2.90
N ILE A 148 -4.79 -7.25 -3.46
CA ILE A 148 -5.11 -7.83 -4.76
C ILE A 148 -5.11 -6.70 -5.80
N ASP A 149 -4.19 -6.75 -6.75
CA ASP A 149 -4.08 -5.80 -7.87
C ASP A 149 -4.83 -6.28 -9.11
N TYR A 150 -5.88 -5.54 -9.50
CA TYR A 150 -6.72 -5.78 -10.68
C TYR A 150 -7.35 -4.48 -11.19
#